data_AF-A0A6J2WV96-F1
#
_entry.id   AF-A0A6J2WV96-F1
#
_cell.length_a   1.000
_cell.length_b   1.000
_cell.length_c   1.000
_cell.angle_alpha   90.00
_cell.angle_beta   90.00
_cell.angle_gamma   90.00
#
_symmetry.space_group_name_H-M   'P 1'
#
loop_
_entity.id
_entity.type
_entity.pdbx_description
1 polymer ?
#
loop_
_entity_poly.entity_id
_entity_poly.type
_entity_poly.pdbx_seq_one_letter_code
_entity_poly.pdbx_strand_id
1 'polypeptide(L)'
;MSSEKTVDASAPKARGVHQPSTAIITPSRRKLVSLETQRIAGVLDECIQKVEVVSMLSGAQADPGHLSESLGQGLIQALLEYQHQGQSLQAVSQDMTMHAQAAKTVRSSLLNVLRHVRVCPAAGKALRGIGQNSVEGAGSRRLVAELQELRSVLLERLLTTPGEEREQARLLQETTLRHQSNLEQVATLEQEVSAAMKDRDEEISKKNDVIISLKKSLYHQEKSCEDFRENMTQNAKKQIQSDQKTSETKQSRMQQEASQLRVQLNNLITENREVEMALRKRKYKVETEIENWIQKYDADMGEKQAELEDLTQVYEEEKAELQELQEHYAVLELEYSQIMEERRIAQERKEEEEREREVKSRAATLIQAYWRGFRVRTSTRGKAKSKKGKKGKGKKNK
;
A
#
# COMPACT_ATOMS: atom_id res chain seq x y z
N MET A 1 -14.93 -28.80 -5.56
CA MET A 1 -15.59 -30.05 -5.98
C MET A 1 -14.61 -30.77 -6.89
N SER A 2 -13.66 -31.50 -6.31
CA SER A 2 -12.63 -32.24 -7.06
C SER A 2 -12.88 -33.71 -6.80
N SER A 3 -13.55 -34.34 -7.74
CA SER A 3 -13.77 -35.78 -7.79
C SER A 3 -12.47 -36.44 -8.22
N GLU A 4 -11.71 -36.96 -7.26
CA GLU A 4 -10.68 -37.96 -7.49
C GLU A 4 -11.33 -39.19 -8.12
N LYS A 5 -11.18 -39.32 -9.45
CA LYS A 5 -11.39 -40.59 -10.15
C LYS A 5 -10.17 -41.46 -9.90
N THR A 6 -10.25 -42.32 -8.90
CA THR A 6 -9.36 -43.47 -8.77
C THR A 6 -9.58 -44.38 -9.97
N VAL A 7 -8.63 -44.37 -10.90
CA VAL A 7 -8.58 -45.32 -12.02
C VAL A 7 -8.18 -46.67 -11.43
N ASP A 8 -9.14 -47.59 -11.48
CA ASP A 8 -9.02 -48.97 -11.04
C ASP A 8 -7.97 -49.69 -11.90
N ALA A 9 -6.76 -49.85 -11.33
CA ALA A 9 -5.69 -50.62 -11.94
C ALA A 9 -6.02 -52.11 -11.79
N SER A 10 -6.87 -52.62 -12.69
CA SER A 10 -7.09 -54.05 -12.85
C SER A 10 -5.77 -54.69 -13.30
N ALA A 11 -5.06 -55.29 -12.35
CA ALA A 11 -3.87 -56.08 -12.62
C ALA A 11 -4.22 -57.19 -13.63
N PRO A 12 -3.43 -57.38 -14.71
CA PRO A 12 -3.70 -58.46 -15.64
C PRO A 12 -3.53 -59.78 -14.90
N LYS A 13 -4.62 -60.57 -14.83
CA LYS A 13 -4.57 -61.97 -14.40
C LYS A 13 -3.46 -62.65 -15.19
N ALA A 14 -2.38 -63.02 -14.50
CA ALA A 14 -1.34 -63.88 -15.04
C ALA A 14 -2.01 -65.20 -15.45
N ARG A 15 -2.39 -65.31 -16.73
CA ARG A 15 -2.66 -66.60 -17.36
C ARG A 15 -1.37 -67.37 -17.18
N GLY A 16 -1.42 -68.40 -16.33
CA GLY A 16 -0.30 -69.28 -16.07
C GLY A 16 0.34 -69.65 -17.40
N VAL A 17 1.58 -69.20 -17.59
CA VAL A 17 2.42 -69.69 -18.67
C VAL A 17 2.66 -71.14 -18.29
N HIS A 18 1.80 -72.03 -18.79
CA HIS A 18 2.17 -73.43 -18.93
C HIS A 18 3.38 -73.42 -19.85
N GLN A 19 4.57 -73.38 -19.26
CA GLN A 19 5.77 -73.78 -19.97
C GLN A 19 5.48 -75.21 -20.45
N PRO A 20 5.39 -75.45 -21.78
CA PRO A 20 5.38 -76.81 -22.26
C PRO A 20 6.68 -77.41 -21.74
N SER A 21 6.56 -78.44 -20.91
CA SER A 21 7.73 -79.03 -20.28
C SER A 21 8.70 -79.40 -21.40
N THR A 22 9.96 -78.99 -21.25
CA THR A 22 11.05 -79.39 -22.17
C THR A 22 11.17 -80.91 -22.28
N ALA A 23 10.52 -81.64 -21.37
CA ALA A 23 10.32 -83.09 -21.39
C ALA A 23 9.49 -83.62 -22.58
N ILE A 24 8.79 -82.78 -23.35
CA ILE A 24 8.00 -83.23 -24.51
C ILE A 24 8.90 -83.45 -25.75
N ILE A 25 10.09 -82.83 -25.79
CA ILE A 25 11.04 -82.95 -26.91
C ILE A 25 11.88 -84.23 -26.78
N THR A 26 12.06 -84.74 -25.55
CA THR A 26 12.79 -85.97 -25.31
C THR A 26 11.95 -87.21 -25.63
N PRO A 27 12.53 -88.27 -26.24
CA PRO A 27 11.79 -89.50 -26.52
C PRO A 27 11.24 -90.09 -25.21
N SER A 28 9.98 -90.52 -25.23
CA SER A 28 9.33 -91.09 -24.05
C SER A 28 9.95 -92.44 -23.65
N ARG A 29 10.51 -93.16 -24.64
CA ARG A 29 11.11 -94.47 -24.49
C ARG A 29 12.60 -94.36 -24.18
N ARG A 30 13.05 -95.20 -23.25
CA ARG A 30 14.48 -95.33 -22.87
C ARG A 30 15.16 -96.59 -23.42
N LYS A 31 14.40 -97.48 -24.08
CA LYS A 31 14.90 -98.77 -24.59
C LYS A 31 14.36 -99.06 -26.00
N LEU A 32 15.22 -99.63 -26.85
CA LEU A 32 14.88 -100.11 -28.19
C LEU A 32 14.16 -101.45 -28.09
N VAL A 33 12.91 -101.51 -28.58
CA VAL A 33 12.04 -102.70 -28.46
C VAL A 33 12.08 -103.57 -29.72
N SER A 34 12.32 -102.98 -30.90
CA SER A 34 12.39 -103.72 -32.16
C SER A 34 13.79 -104.29 -32.38
N LEU A 35 13.83 -105.55 -32.82
CA LEU A 35 15.06 -106.27 -33.12
C LEU A 35 15.82 -105.61 -34.28
N GLU A 36 15.12 -104.97 -35.22
CA GLU A 36 15.73 -104.19 -36.30
C GLU A 36 16.41 -102.93 -35.77
N THR A 37 15.75 -102.19 -34.86
CA THR A 37 16.32 -100.98 -34.25
C THR A 37 17.52 -101.29 -33.36
N GLN A 38 17.50 -102.44 -32.65
CA GLN A 38 18.64 -102.95 -31.89
C GLN A 38 19.80 -103.37 -32.81
N ARG A 39 19.51 -103.99 -33.96
CA ARG A 39 20.53 -104.32 -34.98
C ARG A 39 21.16 -103.06 -35.58
N ILE A 40 20.37 -102.05 -35.92
CA ILE A 40 20.87 -100.78 -36.48
C ILE A 40 21.80 -100.08 -35.47
N ALA A 41 21.39 -99.97 -34.21
CA ALA A 41 22.24 -99.43 -33.15
C ALA A 41 23.50 -100.30 -32.93
N GLY A 42 23.36 -101.62 -32.95
CA GLY A 42 24.46 -102.57 -32.79
C GLY A 42 25.49 -102.52 -33.93
N VAL A 43 25.05 -102.35 -35.18
CA VAL A 43 25.95 -102.17 -36.33
C VAL A 43 26.76 -100.88 -36.18
N LEU A 44 26.14 -99.81 -35.71
CA LEU A 44 26.83 -98.55 -35.45
C LEU A 44 27.81 -98.67 -34.27
N ASP A 45 27.42 -99.35 -33.20
CA ASP A 45 28.31 -99.65 -32.06
C ASP A 45 29.53 -100.48 -32.49
N GLU A 46 29.32 -101.51 -33.32
CA GLU A 46 30.39 -102.33 -33.87
C GLU A 46 31.27 -101.54 -34.86
N CYS A 47 30.68 -100.64 -35.66
CA CYS A 47 31.40 -99.75 -36.55
C CYS A 47 32.29 -98.77 -35.77
N ILE A 48 31.73 -98.11 -34.76
CA ILE A 48 32.47 -97.21 -33.86
C ILE A 48 33.64 -97.98 -33.24
N GLN A 49 33.40 -99.18 -32.73
CA GLN A 49 34.45 -100.01 -32.12
C GLN A 49 35.56 -100.39 -33.11
N LYS A 50 35.21 -100.78 -34.34
CA LYS A 50 36.19 -101.13 -35.40
C LYS A 50 37.00 -99.92 -35.85
N VAL A 51 36.34 -98.78 -36.07
CA VAL A 51 36.98 -97.51 -36.43
C VAL A 51 37.89 -97.05 -35.30
N GLU A 52 37.47 -97.21 -34.04
CA GLU A 52 38.31 -96.94 -32.87
C GLU A 52 39.61 -97.75 -32.91
N VAL A 53 39.50 -99.07 -33.10
CA VAL A 53 40.67 -99.96 -33.12
C VAL A 53 41.62 -99.62 -34.27
N VAL A 54 41.11 -99.35 -35.48
CA VAL A 54 41.94 -98.96 -36.62
C VAL A 54 42.60 -97.60 -36.40
N SER A 55 41.89 -96.67 -35.76
CA SER A 55 42.42 -95.35 -35.38
C SER A 55 43.59 -95.45 -34.40
N MET A 56 43.54 -96.42 -33.48
CA MET A 56 44.63 -96.68 -32.52
C MET A 56 45.86 -97.30 -33.19
N LEU A 57 45.68 -98.09 -34.25
CA LEU A 57 46.80 -98.69 -35.00
C LEU A 57 47.64 -97.64 -35.73
N SER A 58 47.01 -96.57 -36.23
CA SER A 58 47.74 -95.44 -36.82
C SER A 58 48.61 -94.72 -35.79
N GLY A 59 48.14 -94.59 -34.54
CA GLY A 59 48.93 -94.01 -33.45
C GLY A 59 50.08 -94.90 -32.97
N ALA A 60 49.91 -96.22 -33.04
CA ALA A 60 50.95 -97.20 -32.69
C ALA A 60 52.07 -97.33 -33.74
N GLN A 61 51.84 -96.91 -34.99
CA GLN A 61 52.89 -96.85 -36.02
C GLN A 61 53.88 -95.68 -35.82
N ALA A 62 53.44 -94.61 -35.17
CA ALA A 62 54.23 -93.39 -34.97
C ALA A 62 55.29 -93.53 -33.85
N ASP A 63 55.07 -94.42 -32.88
CA ASP A 63 56.00 -94.64 -31.77
C ASP A 63 56.15 -96.15 -31.44
N PRO A 64 57.04 -96.88 -32.13
CA PRO A 64 57.27 -98.31 -31.90
C PRO A 64 58.01 -98.60 -30.58
N GLY A 65 58.66 -97.59 -29.98
CA GLY A 65 59.55 -97.77 -28.84
C GLY A 65 58.85 -98.03 -27.51
N HIS A 66 57.55 -97.72 -27.42
CA HIS A 66 56.76 -97.81 -26.19
C HIS A 66 55.80 -99.02 -26.14
N LEU A 67 55.95 -99.97 -27.07
CA LEU A 67 55.17 -101.22 -27.12
C LEU A 67 55.55 -102.11 -25.93
N SER A 68 54.81 -101.99 -24.82
CA SER A 68 55.09 -102.78 -23.62
C SER A 68 54.96 -104.29 -23.88
N GLU A 69 55.68 -105.11 -23.10
CA GLU A 69 55.58 -106.57 -23.08
C GLU A 69 54.13 -107.09 -22.88
N SER A 70 53.22 -106.26 -22.37
CA SER A 70 51.80 -106.60 -22.18
C SER A 70 51.01 -106.84 -23.48
N LEU A 71 51.53 -106.41 -24.65
CA LEU A 71 50.88 -106.62 -25.95
C LEU A 71 51.06 -108.06 -26.47
N GLY A 72 51.99 -108.83 -25.88
CA GLY A 72 52.31 -110.20 -26.29
C GLY A 72 53.14 -110.25 -27.58
N GLN A 73 54.16 -111.12 -27.59
CA GLN A 73 55.16 -111.21 -28.66
C GLN A 73 54.56 -111.36 -30.06
N GLY A 74 53.46 -112.12 -30.20
CA GLY A 74 52.78 -112.34 -31.47
C GLY A 74 52.09 -111.09 -32.05
N LEU A 75 51.53 -110.21 -31.21
CA LEU A 75 50.91 -108.97 -31.69
C LEU A 75 51.98 -107.91 -32.02
N ILE A 76 53.06 -107.84 -31.24
CA ILE A 76 54.19 -106.96 -31.52
C ILE A 76 54.83 -107.33 -32.86
N GLN A 77 55.05 -108.62 -33.12
CA GLN A 77 55.59 -109.10 -34.38
C GLN A 77 54.67 -108.79 -35.56
N ALA A 78 53.35 -109.01 -35.42
CA ALA A 78 52.38 -108.67 -36.45
C ALA A 78 52.30 -107.15 -36.73
N LEU A 79 52.49 -106.30 -35.72
CA LEU A 79 52.53 -104.84 -35.86
C LEU A 79 53.80 -104.37 -36.59
N LEU A 80 54.96 -104.96 -36.27
CA LEU A 80 56.23 -104.67 -36.97
C LEU A 80 56.18 -105.14 -38.43
N GLU A 81 55.61 -106.31 -38.70
CA GLU A 81 55.39 -106.80 -40.07
C GLU A 81 54.43 -105.89 -40.84
N TYR A 82 53.36 -105.42 -40.21
CA TYR A 82 52.42 -104.46 -40.80
C TYR A 82 53.11 -103.11 -41.09
N GLN A 83 53.97 -102.63 -40.20
CA GLN A 83 54.73 -101.40 -40.39
C GLN A 83 55.77 -101.52 -41.52
N HIS A 84 56.53 -102.62 -41.56
CA HIS A 84 57.51 -102.90 -42.61
C HIS A 84 56.83 -103.04 -43.98
N GLN A 85 55.70 -103.74 -44.06
CA GLN A 85 54.92 -103.83 -45.29
C GLN A 85 54.30 -102.49 -45.70
N GLY A 86 53.89 -101.66 -44.73
CA GLY A 86 53.39 -100.30 -44.98
C GLY A 86 54.44 -99.37 -45.59
N GLN A 87 55.69 -99.45 -45.12
CA GLN A 87 56.82 -98.71 -45.71
C GLN A 87 57.16 -99.22 -47.12
N SER A 88 57.11 -100.53 -47.34
CA SER A 88 57.27 -101.14 -48.67
C SER A 88 56.20 -100.67 -49.66
N LEU A 89 54.94 -100.52 -49.22
CA LEU A 89 53.87 -99.96 -50.04
C LEU A 89 54.12 -98.51 -50.46
N GLN A 90 54.65 -97.68 -49.56
CA GLN A 90 55.01 -96.28 -49.86
C GLN A 90 56.19 -96.19 -50.84
N ALA A 91 57.14 -97.12 -50.78
CA ALA A 91 58.27 -97.19 -51.70
C ALA A 91 57.85 -97.63 -53.12
N VAL A 92 56.84 -98.50 -53.24
CA VAL A 92 56.31 -99.01 -54.52
C VAL A 92 55.18 -98.11 -55.03
N SER A 93 55.46 -96.81 -55.21
CA SER A 93 54.45 -95.80 -55.59
C SER A 93 54.19 -95.71 -57.10
N GLN A 94 55.08 -96.23 -57.96
CA GLN A 94 55.06 -95.93 -59.40
C GLN A 94 54.58 -97.09 -60.28
N ASP A 95 54.63 -98.33 -59.81
CA ASP A 95 54.20 -99.52 -60.58
C ASP A 95 52.84 -100.05 -60.12
N MET A 96 51.81 -99.97 -60.96
CA MET A 96 50.43 -100.32 -60.60
C MET A 96 50.23 -101.78 -60.21
N THR A 97 50.97 -102.71 -60.82
CA THR A 97 50.87 -104.16 -60.53
C THR A 97 51.56 -104.53 -59.21
N MET A 98 52.74 -103.97 -58.95
CA MET A 98 53.48 -104.16 -57.70
C MET A 98 52.81 -103.44 -56.54
N HIS A 99 52.23 -102.26 -56.76
CA HIS A 99 51.46 -101.53 -55.77
C HIS A 99 50.19 -102.30 -55.36
N ALA A 100 49.49 -102.92 -56.31
CA ALA A 100 48.32 -103.76 -56.02
C ALA A 100 48.65 -105.03 -55.22
N GLN A 101 49.82 -105.65 -55.46
CA GLN A 101 50.29 -106.79 -54.68
C GLN A 101 50.73 -106.36 -53.28
N ALA A 102 51.50 -105.28 -53.17
CA ALA A 102 51.92 -104.68 -51.90
C ALA A 102 50.70 -104.26 -51.05
N ALA A 103 49.66 -103.72 -51.66
CA ALA A 103 48.42 -103.34 -50.98
C ALA A 103 47.66 -104.57 -50.44
N LYS A 104 47.65 -105.68 -51.19
CA LYS A 104 47.08 -106.95 -50.73
C LYS A 104 47.86 -107.52 -49.55
N THR A 105 49.20 -107.44 -49.56
CA THR A 105 50.03 -107.89 -48.44
C THR A 105 49.82 -107.02 -47.19
N VAL A 106 49.83 -105.69 -47.32
CA VAL A 106 49.54 -104.75 -46.22
C VAL A 106 48.14 -104.99 -45.65
N ARG A 107 47.16 -105.27 -46.50
CA ARG A 107 45.80 -105.64 -46.06
C ARG A 107 45.81 -106.95 -45.26
N SER A 108 46.54 -107.97 -45.72
CA SER A 108 46.60 -109.26 -45.01
C SER A 108 47.31 -109.15 -43.65
N SER A 109 48.36 -108.35 -43.54
CA SER A 109 49.04 -108.07 -42.26
C SER A 109 48.17 -107.22 -41.32
N LEU A 110 47.46 -106.21 -41.83
CA LEU A 110 46.46 -105.48 -41.05
C LEU A 110 45.36 -106.41 -40.50
N LEU A 111 44.87 -107.33 -41.31
CA LEU A 111 43.86 -108.30 -40.89
C LEU A 111 44.40 -109.27 -39.83
N ASN A 112 45.67 -109.66 -39.92
CA ASN A 112 46.33 -110.46 -38.89
C ASN A 112 46.47 -109.68 -37.57
N VAL A 113 46.88 -108.40 -37.62
CA VAL A 113 46.91 -107.50 -36.45
C VAL A 113 45.51 -107.37 -35.82
N LEU A 114 44.48 -107.08 -36.62
CA LEU A 114 43.10 -106.97 -36.14
C LEU A 114 42.57 -108.29 -35.56
N ARG A 115 42.99 -109.44 -36.09
CA ARG A 115 42.67 -110.76 -35.55
C ARG A 115 43.32 -110.98 -34.18
N HIS A 116 44.59 -110.60 -34.00
CA HIS A 116 45.27 -110.67 -32.71
C HIS A 116 44.64 -109.74 -31.65
N VAL A 117 44.25 -108.52 -32.02
CA VAL A 117 43.54 -107.58 -31.13
C VAL A 117 42.15 -108.10 -30.74
N ARG A 118 41.47 -108.81 -31.66
CA ARG A 118 40.15 -109.42 -31.38
C ARG A 118 40.24 -110.63 -30.45
N VAL A 119 41.32 -111.42 -30.52
CA VAL A 119 41.53 -112.61 -29.69
C VAL A 119 42.00 -112.26 -28.27
N CYS A 120 42.73 -111.14 -28.09
CA CYS A 120 43.17 -110.65 -26.78
C CYS A 120 42.62 -109.24 -26.47
N PRO A 121 41.46 -109.12 -25.78
CA PRO A 121 40.84 -107.83 -25.45
C PRO A 121 41.70 -106.93 -24.55
N ALA A 122 42.60 -107.52 -23.75
CA ALA A 122 43.57 -106.79 -22.92
C ALA A 122 44.56 -106.00 -23.78
N ALA A 123 45.00 -106.57 -24.92
CA ALA A 123 45.87 -105.89 -25.87
C ALA A 123 45.17 -104.70 -26.55
N GLY A 124 43.86 -104.80 -26.84
CA GLY A 124 43.07 -103.68 -27.37
C GLY A 124 42.92 -102.51 -26.39
N LYS A 125 42.84 -102.78 -25.07
CA LYS A 125 42.85 -101.72 -24.03
C LYS A 125 44.23 -101.08 -23.89
N ALA A 126 45.31 -101.87 -23.98
CA ALA A 126 46.69 -101.35 -23.98
C ALA A 126 46.95 -100.45 -25.20
N LEU A 127 46.52 -100.85 -26.40
CA LEU A 127 46.59 -100.02 -27.62
C LEU A 127 45.76 -98.73 -27.51
N ARG A 128 44.64 -98.76 -26.78
CA ARG A 128 43.81 -97.58 -26.50
C ARG A 128 44.54 -96.53 -25.65
N GLY A 129 45.35 -96.97 -24.68
CA GLY A 129 46.18 -96.07 -23.88
C GLY A 129 47.32 -95.43 -24.69
N ILE A 130 47.91 -96.17 -25.63
CA ILE A 130 49.00 -95.68 -26.51
C ILE A 130 48.47 -94.72 -27.59
N GLY A 131 47.35 -95.08 -28.24
CA GLY A 131 46.76 -94.29 -29.33
C GLY A 131 46.08 -92.98 -28.89
N GLN A 132 45.82 -92.79 -27.59
CA GLN A 132 45.28 -91.54 -27.03
C GLN A 132 46.30 -90.40 -27.06
N ASN A 133 47.60 -90.69 -27.03
CA ASN A 133 48.68 -89.70 -26.93
C ASN A 133 49.29 -89.29 -28.28
N SER A 134 48.95 -89.96 -29.38
CA SER A 134 49.53 -89.68 -30.70
C SER A 134 48.85 -88.49 -31.40
N VAL A 135 49.66 -87.53 -31.89
CA VAL A 135 49.21 -86.34 -32.63
C VAL A 135 48.64 -86.71 -34.00
N GLU A 136 49.16 -87.76 -34.63
CA GLU A 136 48.79 -88.20 -35.98
C GLU A 136 47.41 -88.88 -36.05
N GLY A 137 46.84 -89.26 -34.90
CA GLY A 137 45.49 -89.87 -34.79
C GLY A 137 44.33 -88.88 -34.61
N ALA A 138 44.56 -87.57 -34.67
CA ALA A 138 43.55 -86.55 -34.33
C ALA A 138 42.30 -86.56 -35.24
N GLY A 139 42.47 -86.78 -36.55
CA GLY A 139 41.35 -86.87 -37.50
C GLY A 139 40.47 -88.08 -37.23
N SER A 140 41.06 -89.24 -36.95
CA SER A 140 40.32 -90.46 -36.68
C SER A 140 39.61 -90.44 -35.32
N ARG A 141 40.16 -89.73 -34.32
CA ARG A 141 39.47 -89.47 -33.05
C ARG A 141 38.27 -88.53 -33.22
N ARG A 142 38.38 -87.50 -34.06
CA ARG A 142 37.24 -86.63 -34.41
C ARG A 142 36.13 -87.42 -35.08
N LEU A 143 36.48 -88.30 -36.03
CA LEU A 143 35.52 -89.19 -36.68
C LEU A 143 34.81 -90.11 -35.66
N VAL A 144 35.53 -90.67 -34.68
CA VAL A 144 34.89 -91.46 -33.61
C VAL A 144 33.94 -90.60 -32.77
N ALA A 145 34.29 -89.36 -32.44
CA ALA A 145 33.43 -88.45 -31.70
C ALA A 145 32.16 -88.08 -32.50
N GLU A 146 32.29 -87.77 -33.79
CA GLU A 146 31.16 -87.51 -34.68
C GLU A 146 30.26 -88.75 -34.85
N LEU A 147 30.84 -89.95 -34.90
CA LEU A 147 30.05 -91.20 -34.91
C LEU A 147 29.32 -91.45 -33.58
N GLN A 148 29.92 -91.06 -32.45
CA GLN A 148 29.26 -91.11 -31.15
C GLN A 148 28.12 -90.07 -31.04
N GLU A 149 28.29 -88.90 -31.62
CA GLU A 149 27.25 -87.87 -31.73
C GLU A 149 26.12 -88.35 -32.66
N LEU A 150 26.46 -88.87 -33.83
CA LEU A 150 25.50 -89.49 -34.75
C LEU A 150 24.73 -90.63 -34.08
N ARG A 151 25.41 -91.44 -33.26
CA ARG A 151 24.77 -92.48 -32.45
C ARG A 151 23.77 -91.90 -31.46
N SER A 152 24.09 -90.78 -30.81
CA SER A 152 23.16 -90.12 -29.88
C SER A 152 21.90 -89.63 -30.60
N VAL A 153 22.06 -89.00 -31.77
CA VAL A 153 20.95 -88.54 -32.62
C VAL A 153 20.13 -89.72 -33.14
N LEU A 154 20.78 -90.76 -33.65
CA LEU A 154 20.10 -91.97 -34.14
C LEU A 154 19.34 -92.68 -33.03
N LEU A 155 19.90 -92.78 -31.82
CA LEU A 155 19.18 -93.34 -30.68
C LEU A 155 17.97 -92.50 -30.31
N GLU A 156 18.09 -91.17 -30.30
CA GLU A 156 16.96 -90.28 -30.08
C GLU A 156 15.85 -90.54 -31.11
N ARG A 157 16.20 -90.59 -32.40
CA ARG A 157 15.26 -90.85 -33.52
C ARG A 157 14.67 -92.26 -33.51
N LEU A 158 15.43 -93.28 -33.09
CA LEU A 158 14.96 -94.67 -32.97
C LEU A 158 14.09 -94.89 -31.73
N LEU A 159 14.24 -94.03 -30.71
CA LEU A 159 13.43 -94.06 -29.49
C LEU A 159 12.17 -93.20 -29.60
N THR A 160 12.13 -92.21 -30.50
CA THR A 160 10.93 -91.44 -30.81
C THR A 160 9.92 -92.27 -31.61
N THR A 161 8.66 -92.27 -31.18
CA THR A 161 7.59 -92.91 -31.95
C THR A 161 7.04 -91.97 -33.04
N PRO A 162 6.48 -92.49 -34.15
CA PRO A 162 5.83 -91.65 -35.17
C PRO A 162 4.67 -90.80 -34.63
N GLY A 163 4.04 -91.23 -33.53
CA GLY A 163 3.02 -90.45 -32.83
C GLY A 163 3.62 -89.28 -32.04
N GLU A 164 4.72 -89.52 -31.32
CA GLU A 164 5.48 -88.49 -30.61
C GLU A 164 6.05 -87.44 -31.57
N GLU A 165 6.60 -87.85 -32.71
CA GLU A 165 7.14 -86.93 -33.72
C GLU A 165 6.05 -86.02 -34.32
N ARG A 166 4.85 -86.56 -34.58
CA ARG A 166 3.69 -85.76 -35.01
C ARG A 166 3.23 -84.79 -33.93
N GLU A 167 3.22 -85.20 -32.67
CA GLU A 167 2.83 -84.33 -31.56
C GLU A 167 3.85 -83.21 -31.34
N GLN A 168 5.15 -83.52 -31.42
CA GLN A 168 6.22 -82.52 -31.38
C GLN A 168 6.09 -81.51 -32.53
N ALA A 169 5.84 -81.98 -33.75
CA ALA A 169 5.61 -81.10 -34.91
C ALA A 169 4.38 -80.20 -34.71
N ARG A 170 3.27 -80.75 -34.19
CA ARG A 170 2.04 -80.00 -33.89
C ARG A 170 2.29 -78.91 -32.84
N LEU A 171 2.98 -79.25 -31.75
CA LEU A 171 3.29 -78.32 -30.67
C LEU A 171 4.25 -77.20 -31.13
N LEU A 172 5.24 -77.54 -31.94
CA LEU A 172 6.14 -76.54 -32.55
C LEU A 172 5.36 -75.59 -33.46
N GLN A 173 4.46 -76.12 -34.29
CA GLN A 173 3.60 -75.30 -35.15
C GLN A 173 2.69 -74.38 -34.32
N GLU A 174 2.03 -74.89 -33.29
CA GLU A 174 1.19 -74.09 -32.41
C GLU A 174 1.99 -73.00 -31.68
N THR A 175 3.19 -73.34 -31.19
CA THR A 175 4.09 -72.37 -30.54
C THR A 175 4.53 -71.28 -31.50
N THR A 176 4.80 -71.64 -32.76
CA THR A 176 5.18 -70.68 -33.81
C THR A 176 4.04 -69.73 -34.15
N LEU A 177 2.82 -70.25 -34.33
CA LEU A 177 1.63 -69.43 -34.59
C LEU A 177 1.32 -68.50 -33.41
N ARG A 178 1.40 -68.99 -32.17
CA ARG A 178 1.26 -68.15 -30.97
C ARG A 178 2.35 -67.08 -30.91
N HIS A 179 3.59 -67.42 -31.25
CA HIS A 179 4.68 -66.45 -31.28
C HIS A 179 4.44 -65.37 -32.34
N GLN A 180 4.00 -65.73 -33.54
CA GLN A 180 3.63 -64.78 -34.60
C GLN A 180 2.49 -63.85 -34.17
N SER A 181 1.41 -64.40 -33.60
CA SER A 181 0.30 -63.58 -33.08
C SER A 181 0.74 -62.65 -31.95
N ASN A 182 1.63 -63.12 -31.06
CA ASN A 182 2.20 -62.28 -30.01
C ASN A 182 3.08 -61.16 -30.59
N LEU A 183 3.86 -61.43 -31.65
CA LEU A 183 4.67 -60.42 -32.33
C LEU A 183 3.79 -59.34 -32.97
N GLU A 184 2.69 -59.74 -33.62
CA GLU A 184 1.70 -58.79 -34.16
C GLU A 184 1.08 -57.93 -33.05
N GLN A 185 0.69 -58.54 -31.92
CA GLN A 185 0.17 -57.81 -30.77
C GLN A 185 1.20 -56.82 -30.21
N VAL A 186 2.45 -57.24 -30.07
CA VAL A 186 3.54 -56.34 -29.62
C VAL A 186 3.69 -55.18 -30.59
N ALA A 187 3.71 -55.42 -31.90
CA ALA A 187 3.82 -54.36 -32.89
C ALA A 187 2.63 -53.37 -32.82
N THR A 188 1.40 -53.87 -32.64
CA THR A 188 0.23 -52.98 -32.47
C THR A 188 0.32 -52.14 -31.20
N LEU A 189 0.75 -52.73 -30.08
CA LEU A 189 0.91 -52.02 -28.81
C LEU A 189 2.04 -50.99 -28.88
N GLU A 190 3.16 -51.32 -29.52
CA GLU A 190 4.26 -50.38 -29.76
C GLU A 190 3.79 -49.19 -30.61
N GLN A 191 2.97 -49.43 -31.63
CA GLN A 191 2.37 -48.38 -32.44
C GLN A 191 1.42 -47.50 -31.61
N GLU A 192 0.52 -48.09 -30.82
CA GLU A 192 -0.40 -47.36 -29.94
C GLU A 192 0.35 -46.50 -28.92
N VAL A 193 1.41 -47.05 -28.31
CA VAL A 193 2.28 -46.30 -27.38
C VAL A 193 2.95 -45.13 -28.09
N SER A 194 3.50 -45.35 -29.29
CA SER A 194 4.15 -44.27 -30.05
C SER A 194 3.17 -43.16 -30.44
N ALA A 195 1.94 -43.51 -30.82
CA ALA A 195 0.88 -42.55 -31.14
C ALA A 195 0.47 -41.75 -29.89
N ALA A 196 0.24 -42.43 -28.76
CA ALA A 196 -0.12 -41.78 -27.49
C ALA A 196 1.00 -40.85 -26.99
N MET A 197 2.27 -41.23 -27.16
CA MET A 197 3.40 -40.37 -26.82
C MET A 197 3.42 -39.10 -27.69
N LYS A 198 3.19 -39.23 -29.00
CA LYS A 198 3.13 -38.10 -29.92
C LYS A 198 1.99 -37.15 -29.59
N ASP A 199 0.78 -37.66 -29.36
CA ASP A 199 -0.38 -36.85 -29.00
C ASP A 199 -0.15 -36.08 -27.69
N ARG A 200 0.46 -36.75 -26.70
CA ARG A 200 0.85 -36.12 -25.43
C ARG A 200 1.87 -35.00 -25.65
N ASP A 201 2.89 -35.22 -26.48
CA ASP A 201 3.92 -34.23 -26.76
C ASP A 201 3.35 -33.02 -27.51
N GLU A 202 2.41 -33.23 -28.44
CA GLU A 202 1.68 -32.16 -29.12
C GLU A 202 0.81 -31.34 -28.14
N GLU A 203 0.10 -31.99 -27.22
CA GLU A 203 -0.63 -31.30 -26.16
C GLU A 203 0.28 -30.48 -25.24
N ILE A 204 1.42 -31.04 -24.85
CA ILE A 204 2.43 -30.35 -24.03
C ILE A 204 2.94 -29.11 -24.78
N SER A 205 3.22 -29.22 -26.08
CA SER A 205 3.63 -28.08 -26.90
C SER A 205 2.56 -26.98 -26.91
N LYS A 206 1.30 -27.34 -27.17
CA LYS A 206 0.17 -26.38 -27.17
C LYS A 206 0.03 -25.68 -25.82
N LYS A 207 0.11 -26.44 -24.72
CA LYS A 207 0.05 -25.88 -23.35
C LYS A 207 1.24 -24.97 -23.06
N ASN A 208 2.44 -25.32 -23.52
CA ASN A 208 3.63 -24.48 -23.39
C ASN A 208 3.49 -23.16 -24.16
N ASP A 209 2.92 -23.17 -25.36
CA ASP A 209 2.69 -21.95 -26.14
C ASP A 209 1.70 -21.02 -25.44
N VAL A 210 0.62 -21.57 -24.87
CA VAL A 210 -0.33 -20.81 -24.05
C VAL A 210 0.37 -20.21 -22.83
N ILE A 211 1.19 -20.99 -22.11
CA ILE A 211 1.97 -20.49 -20.97
C ILE A 211 2.89 -19.32 -21.39
N ILE A 212 3.57 -19.42 -22.54
CA ILE A 212 4.43 -18.35 -23.04
C ILE A 212 3.61 -17.10 -23.36
N SER A 213 2.46 -17.25 -24.02
CA SER A 213 1.57 -16.12 -24.34
C SER A 213 1.04 -15.42 -23.08
N LEU A 214 0.63 -16.20 -22.07
CA LEU A 214 0.13 -15.69 -20.79
C LEU A 214 1.24 -14.98 -20.00
N LYS A 215 2.45 -15.54 -19.98
CA LYS A 215 3.61 -14.89 -19.36
C LYS A 215 3.93 -13.53 -20.00
N LYS A 216 3.86 -13.44 -21.34
CA LYS A 216 4.05 -12.18 -22.07
C LYS A 216 2.95 -11.17 -21.75
N SER A 217 1.69 -11.61 -21.73
CA SER A 217 0.54 -10.75 -21.39
C SER A 217 0.64 -10.22 -19.96
N LEU A 218 0.95 -11.10 -18.99
CA LEU A 218 1.16 -10.72 -17.59
C LEU A 218 2.28 -9.70 -17.45
N TYR A 219 3.44 -9.95 -18.06
CA TYR A 219 4.56 -9.00 -18.04
C TYR A 219 4.17 -7.63 -18.61
N HIS A 220 3.45 -7.61 -19.74
CA HIS A 220 2.99 -6.37 -20.34
C HIS A 220 2.00 -5.62 -19.45
N GLN A 221 1.07 -6.33 -18.83
CA GLN A 221 0.09 -5.74 -17.90
C GLN A 221 0.77 -5.22 -16.64
N GLU A 222 1.68 -5.97 -16.04
CA GLU A 222 2.48 -5.54 -14.89
C GLU A 222 3.27 -4.27 -15.22
N LYS A 223 3.93 -4.25 -16.38
CA LYS A 223 4.70 -3.07 -16.80
C LYS A 223 3.81 -1.86 -17.04
N SER A 224 2.67 -2.04 -17.71
CA SER A 224 1.71 -0.96 -17.93
C SER A 224 1.13 -0.42 -16.62
N CYS A 225 0.86 -1.29 -15.64
CA CYS A 225 0.40 -0.87 -14.31
C CYS A 225 1.49 -0.11 -13.55
N GLU A 226 2.74 -0.54 -13.63
CA GLU A 226 3.88 0.14 -13.03
C GLU A 226 4.04 1.54 -13.62
N ASP A 227 4.04 1.67 -14.94
CA ASP A 227 4.18 2.96 -15.64
C ASP A 227 3.00 3.89 -15.31
N PHE A 228 1.78 3.35 -15.23
CA PHE A 228 0.61 4.13 -14.80
C PHE A 228 0.74 4.62 -13.36
N ARG A 229 1.20 3.76 -12.44
CA ARG A 229 1.43 4.11 -11.04
C ARG A 229 2.49 5.19 -10.91
N GLU A 230 3.62 5.06 -11.63
CA GLU A 230 4.68 6.06 -11.62
C GLU A 230 4.19 7.42 -12.13
N ASN A 231 3.54 7.44 -13.30
CA ASN A 231 2.96 8.67 -13.86
C ASN A 231 1.95 9.31 -12.91
N MET A 232 1.07 8.51 -12.30
CA MET A 232 0.08 9.03 -11.37
C MET A 232 0.74 9.61 -10.12
N THR A 233 1.71 8.92 -9.52
CA THR A 233 2.44 9.46 -8.36
C THR A 233 3.22 10.73 -8.71
N GLN A 234 3.81 10.82 -9.90
CA GLN A 234 4.53 12.02 -10.33
C GLN A 234 3.58 13.19 -10.56
N ASN A 235 2.41 12.95 -11.18
CA ASN A 235 1.40 13.97 -11.39
C ASN A 235 0.81 14.46 -10.07
N ALA A 236 0.52 13.57 -9.12
CA ALA A 236 0.10 13.95 -7.77
C ALA A 236 1.16 14.82 -7.07
N LYS A 237 2.45 14.44 -7.14
CA LYS A 237 3.54 15.23 -6.55
C LYS A 237 3.62 16.64 -7.16
N LYS A 238 3.52 16.77 -8.48
CA LYS A 238 3.51 18.06 -9.18
C LYS A 238 2.31 18.92 -8.75
N GLN A 239 1.13 18.31 -8.67
CA GLN A 239 -0.09 19.00 -8.23
C GLN A 239 0.04 19.50 -6.80
N ILE A 240 0.45 18.64 -5.87
CA ILE A 240 0.68 19.00 -4.46
C ILE A 240 1.69 20.15 -4.35
N GLN A 241 2.80 20.10 -5.09
CA GLN A 241 3.81 21.16 -5.06
C GLN A 241 3.26 22.50 -5.59
N SER A 242 2.44 22.47 -6.65
CA SER A 242 1.78 23.67 -7.19
C SER A 242 0.79 24.26 -6.19
N ASP A 243 -0.03 23.41 -5.57
CA ASP A 243 -1.05 23.82 -4.59
C ASP A 243 -0.40 24.36 -3.31
N GLN A 244 0.69 23.74 -2.84
CA GLN A 244 1.49 24.22 -1.71
C GLN A 244 2.02 25.63 -1.98
N LYS A 245 2.70 25.86 -3.11
CA LYS A 245 3.21 27.20 -3.47
C LYS A 245 2.10 28.25 -3.56
N THR A 246 0.96 27.87 -4.14
CA THR A 246 -0.20 28.75 -4.26
C THR A 246 -0.77 29.10 -2.87
N SER A 247 -0.87 28.12 -1.98
CA SER A 247 -1.32 28.29 -0.60
C SER A 247 -0.35 29.16 0.20
N GLU A 248 0.95 28.88 0.15
CA GLU A 248 2.00 29.65 0.83
C GLU A 248 1.98 31.12 0.40
N THR A 249 1.82 31.38 -0.91
CA THR A 249 1.72 32.75 -1.43
C THR A 249 0.48 33.46 -0.89
N LYS A 250 -0.68 32.79 -0.86
CA LYS A 250 -1.92 33.34 -0.29
C LYS A 250 -1.78 33.60 1.22
N GLN A 251 -1.18 32.68 1.95
CA GLN A 251 -0.95 32.82 3.39
C GLN A 251 -0.04 34.00 3.68
N SER A 252 1.07 34.14 2.95
CA SER A 252 1.99 35.28 3.09
C SER A 252 1.26 36.60 2.82
N ARG A 253 0.46 36.67 1.76
CA ARG A 253 -0.35 37.86 1.44
C ARG A 253 -1.34 38.20 2.55
N MET A 254 -2.14 37.23 3.01
CA MET A 254 -3.10 37.46 4.10
C MET A 254 -2.39 37.86 5.40
N GLN A 255 -1.22 37.30 5.68
CA GLN A 255 -0.43 37.67 6.85
C GLN A 255 0.11 39.11 6.77
N GLN A 256 0.52 39.56 5.57
CA GLN A 256 0.89 40.95 5.32
C GLN A 256 -0.30 41.89 5.45
N GLU A 257 -1.46 41.55 4.89
CA GLU A 257 -2.69 42.34 5.03
C GLU A 257 -3.11 42.44 6.51
N ALA A 258 -3.04 41.33 7.26
CA ALA A 258 -3.33 41.33 8.68
C ALA A 258 -2.34 42.18 9.50
N SER A 259 -1.05 42.15 9.17
CA SER A 259 -0.05 42.98 9.85
C SER A 259 -0.23 44.47 9.54
N GLN A 260 -0.55 44.82 8.28
CA GLN A 260 -0.88 46.18 7.87
C GLN A 260 -2.12 46.71 8.59
N LEU A 261 -3.21 45.93 8.64
CA LEU A 261 -4.44 46.32 9.35
C LEU A 261 -4.20 46.50 10.85
N ARG A 262 -3.36 45.67 11.47
CA ARG A 262 -2.96 45.85 12.88
C ARG A 262 -2.23 47.16 13.10
N VAL A 263 -1.31 47.53 12.20
CA VAL A 263 -0.61 48.82 12.28
C VAL A 263 -1.59 49.98 12.10
N GLN A 264 -2.47 49.91 11.10
CA GLN A 264 -3.50 50.93 10.88
C GLN A 264 -4.41 51.11 12.10
N LEU A 265 -4.85 50.00 12.71
CA LEU A 265 -5.68 50.03 13.92
C LEU A 265 -4.94 50.70 15.08
N ASN A 266 -3.67 50.34 15.31
CA ASN A 266 -2.87 50.96 16.36
C ASN A 266 -2.68 52.46 16.14
N ASN A 267 -2.44 52.89 14.90
CA ASN A 267 -2.32 54.31 14.55
C ASN A 267 -3.62 55.06 14.84
N LEU A 268 -4.77 54.51 14.43
CA LEU A 268 -6.08 55.11 14.73
C LEU A 268 -6.36 55.19 16.23
N ILE A 269 -5.95 54.18 17.01
CA ILE A 269 -6.07 54.21 18.48
C ILE A 269 -5.23 55.36 19.05
N THR A 270 -3.98 55.52 18.60
CA THR A 270 -3.11 56.60 19.08
C THR A 270 -3.64 57.99 18.69
N GLU A 271 -4.07 58.17 17.44
CA GLU A 271 -4.64 59.43 16.94
C GLU A 271 -5.91 59.81 17.70
N ASN A 272 -6.84 58.86 17.87
CA ASN A 272 -8.06 59.10 18.63
C ASN A 272 -7.77 59.45 20.09
N ARG A 273 -6.80 58.77 20.72
CA ARG A 273 -6.38 59.09 22.09
C ARG A 273 -5.79 60.48 22.19
N GLU A 274 -4.98 60.92 21.23
CA GLU A 274 -4.43 62.27 21.18
C GLU A 274 -5.51 63.34 21.00
N VAL A 275 -6.44 63.12 20.07
CA VAL A 275 -7.60 64.00 19.85
C VAL A 275 -8.46 64.09 21.11
N GLU A 276 -8.75 62.96 21.75
CA GLU A 276 -9.52 62.92 22.99
C GLU A 276 -8.80 63.69 24.11
N MET A 277 -7.49 63.47 24.31
CA MET A 277 -6.70 64.21 25.29
C MET A 277 -6.70 65.72 25.01
N ALA A 278 -6.62 66.13 23.75
CA ALA A 278 -6.69 67.54 23.36
C ALA A 278 -8.06 68.14 23.66
N LEU A 279 -9.15 67.42 23.38
CA LEU A 279 -10.51 67.84 23.70
C LEU A 279 -10.74 67.94 25.21
N ARG A 280 -10.27 66.96 26.00
CA ARG A 280 -10.31 67.00 27.48
C ARG A 280 -9.58 68.21 28.03
N LYS A 281 -8.40 68.55 27.49
CA LYS A 281 -7.65 69.76 27.88
C LYS A 281 -8.41 71.04 27.53
N ARG A 282 -9.02 71.14 26.35
CA ARG A 282 -9.85 72.30 25.97
C ARG A 282 -11.08 72.43 26.86
N LYS A 283 -11.78 71.33 27.11
CA LYS A 283 -12.92 71.26 28.03
C LYS A 283 -12.52 71.80 29.41
N TYR A 284 -11.45 71.29 30.00
CA TYR A 284 -10.96 71.74 31.31
C TYR A 284 -10.64 73.24 31.34
N LYS A 285 -10.02 73.80 30.28
CA LYS A 285 -9.75 75.24 30.17
C LYS A 285 -11.04 76.06 30.19
N VAL A 286 -12.02 75.68 29.37
CA VAL A 286 -13.31 76.37 29.30
C VAL A 286 -14.07 76.24 30.62
N GLU A 287 -14.07 75.06 31.25
CA GLU A 287 -14.66 74.86 32.58
C GLU A 287 -14.00 75.76 33.63
N THR A 288 -12.66 75.89 33.62
CA THR A 288 -11.93 76.78 34.52
C THR A 288 -12.27 78.26 34.24
N GLU A 289 -12.40 78.66 32.98
CA GLU A 289 -12.83 80.02 32.61
C GLU A 289 -14.25 80.32 33.09
N ILE A 290 -15.19 79.38 32.94
CA ILE A 290 -16.56 79.50 33.44
C ILE A 290 -16.55 79.63 34.97
N GLU A 291 -15.82 78.78 35.68
CA GLU A 291 -15.68 78.85 37.14
C GLU A 291 -15.16 80.22 37.59
N ASN A 292 -14.15 80.76 36.89
CA ASN A 292 -13.62 82.10 37.16
C ASN A 292 -14.67 83.20 36.93
N TRP A 293 -15.50 83.09 35.89
CA TRP A 293 -16.58 84.04 35.63
C TRP A 293 -17.70 83.96 36.67
N ILE A 294 -18.04 82.75 37.14
CA ILE A 294 -18.98 82.55 38.23
C ILE A 294 -18.45 83.22 39.51
N GLN A 295 -17.19 82.96 39.87
CA GLN A 295 -16.58 83.57 41.07
C GLN A 295 -16.57 85.09 41.01
N LYS A 296 -16.27 85.68 39.84
CA LYS A 296 -16.34 87.14 39.65
C LYS A 296 -17.76 87.65 39.79
N TYR A 297 -18.73 86.98 39.17
CA TYR A 297 -20.13 87.36 39.26
C TYR A 297 -20.63 87.29 40.71
N ASP A 298 -20.34 86.21 41.43
CA ASP A 298 -20.73 86.05 42.83
C ASP A 298 -20.09 87.11 43.73
N ALA A 299 -18.82 87.48 43.47
CA ALA A 299 -18.15 88.56 44.18
C ALA A 299 -18.80 89.92 43.89
N ASP A 300 -18.97 90.28 42.61
CA ASP A 300 -19.56 91.56 42.19
C ASP A 300 -21.01 91.68 42.70
N MET A 301 -21.80 90.61 42.62
CA MET A 301 -23.17 90.58 43.15
C MET A 301 -23.17 90.70 44.67
N GLY A 302 -22.23 90.06 45.37
CA GLY A 302 -22.05 90.20 46.81
C GLY A 302 -21.71 91.63 47.22
N GLU A 303 -20.78 92.28 46.52
CA GLU A 303 -20.43 93.69 46.73
C GLU A 303 -21.63 94.62 46.49
N LYS A 304 -22.36 94.42 45.38
CA LYS A 304 -23.54 95.23 45.06
C LYS A 304 -24.68 95.03 46.05
N GLN A 305 -24.86 93.81 46.56
CA GLN A 305 -25.85 93.52 47.59
C GLN A 305 -25.47 94.22 48.90
N ALA A 306 -24.19 94.18 49.31
CA ALA A 306 -23.71 94.90 50.48
C ALA A 306 -23.89 96.42 50.34
N GLU A 307 -23.52 97.00 49.19
CA GLU A 307 -23.77 98.43 48.90
C GLU A 307 -25.25 98.80 49.00
N LEU A 308 -26.15 97.95 48.47
CA LEU A 308 -27.59 98.17 48.55
C LEU A 308 -28.11 98.09 49.99
N GLU A 309 -27.62 97.14 50.78
CA GLU A 309 -27.98 97.00 52.20
C GLU A 309 -27.52 98.23 53.00
N ASP A 310 -26.27 98.68 52.80
CA ASP A 310 -25.74 99.90 53.41
C ASP A 310 -26.56 101.14 53.02
N LEU A 311 -26.88 101.29 51.73
CA LEU A 311 -27.67 102.44 51.25
C LEU A 311 -29.11 102.41 51.77
N THR A 312 -29.69 101.20 51.87
CA THR A 312 -31.03 101.00 52.42
C THR A 312 -31.06 101.35 53.90
N GLN A 313 -30.03 100.95 54.65
CA GLN A 313 -29.88 101.32 56.06
C GLN A 313 -29.83 102.85 56.20
N VAL A 314 -28.96 103.53 55.45
CA VAL A 314 -28.86 105.00 55.48
C VAL A 314 -30.19 105.65 55.08
N TYR A 315 -30.86 105.15 54.05
CA TYR A 315 -32.16 105.67 53.62
C TYR A 315 -33.24 105.50 54.71
N GLU A 316 -33.26 104.36 55.41
CA GLU A 316 -34.19 104.13 56.52
C GLU A 316 -33.91 105.07 57.70
N GLU A 317 -32.63 105.31 58.02
CA GLU A 317 -32.18 106.29 59.02
C GLU A 317 -32.60 107.72 58.63
N GLU A 318 -32.24 108.19 57.44
CA GLU A 318 -32.61 109.52 56.94
C GLU A 318 -34.14 109.71 56.86
N LYS A 319 -34.88 108.67 56.49
CA LYS A 319 -36.33 108.71 56.45
C LYS A 319 -36.93 108.84 57.86
N ALA A 320 -36.35 108.17 58.85
CA ALA A 320 -36.76 108.32 60.25
C ALA A 320 -36.47 109.75 60.75
N GLU A 321 -35.27 110.28 60.49
CA GLU A 321 -34.91 111.67 60.84
C GLU A 321 -35.83 112.69 60.17
N LEU A 322 -36.18 112.48 58.89
CA LEU A 322 -37.12 113.34 58.19
C LEU A 322 -38.51 113.30 58.82
N GLN A 323 -38.98 112.13 59.26
CA GLN A 323 -40.26 111.99 59.96
C GLN A 323 -40.24 112.77 61.28
N GLU A 324 -39.19 112.62 62.10
CA GLU A 324 -39.02 113.38 63.34
C GLU A 324 -39.03 114.90 63.08
N LEU A 325 -38.34 115.33 62.02
CA LEU A 325 -38.27 116.75 61.66
C LEU A 325 -39.62 117.27 61.13
N GLN A 326 -40.36 116.48 60.35
CA GLN A 326 -41.72 116.80 59.91
C GLN A 326 -42.68 116.95 61.09
N GLU A 327 -42.60 116.04 62.06
CA GLU A 327 -43.38 116.15 63.30
C GLU A 327 -43.04 117.44 64.05
N HIS A 328 -41.75 117.76 64.18
CA HIS A 328 -41.30 119.02 64.78
C HIS A 328 -41.81 120.26 64.02
N TYR A 329 -41.73 120.27 62.68
CA TYR A 329 -42.26 121.37 61.86
C TYR A 329 -43.78 121.50 61.98
N ALA A 330 -44.52 120.39 62.05
CA ALA A 330 -45.97 120.42 62.25
C ALA A 330 -46.35 121.09 63.59
N VAL A 331 -45.60 120.78 64.65
CA VAL A 331 -45.75 121.47 65.94
C VAL A 331 -45.43 122.96 65.81
N LEU A 332 -44.31 123.31 65.17
CA LEU A 332 -43.89 124.70 65.00
C LEU A 332 -44.86 125.51 64.12
N GLU A 333 -45.46 124.92 63.10
CA GLU A 333 -46.49 125.56 62.27
C GLU A 333 -47.75 125.87 63.08
N LEU A 334 -48.17 124.95 63.96
CA LEU A 334 -49.27 125.19 64.89
C LEU A 334 -48.93 126.38 65.81
N GLU A 335 -47.75 126.37 66.42
CA GLU A 335 -47.29 127.48 67.27
C GLU A 335 -47.20 128.82 66.49
N TYR A 336 -46.66 128.80 65.28
CA TYR A 336 -46.57 129.99 64.43
C TYR A 336 -47.95 130.53 64.07
N SER A 337 -48.88 129.66 63.70
CA SER A 337 -50.27 130.04 63.39
C SER A 337 -50.96 130.67 64.61
N GLN A 338 -50.73 130.12 65.81
CA GLN A 338 -51.23 130.68 67.06
C GLN A 338 -50.63 132.07 67.32
N ILE A 339 -49.32 132.25 67.19
CA ILE A 339 -48.66 133.56 67.37
C ILE A 339 -49.16 134.58 66.35
N MET A 340 -49.32 134.18 65.09
CA MET A 340 -49.81 135.07 64.03
C MET A 340 -51.26 135.47 64.27
N GLU A 341 -52.09 134.54 64.72
CA GLU A 341 -53.48 134.81 65.10
C GLU A 341 -53.55 135.71 66.34
N GLU A 342 -52.72 135.45 67.36
CA GLU A 342 -52.58 136.33 68.52
C GLU A 342 -52.13 137.74 68.12
N ARG A 343 -51.18 137.87 67.19
CA ARG A 343 -50.75 139.17 66.63
C ARG A 343 -51.88 139.84 65.87
N ARG A 344 -52.65 139.11 65.07
CA ARG A 344 -53.82 139.62 64.34
C ARG A 344 -54.87 140.17 65.30
N ILE A 345 -55.24 139.40 66.32
CA ILE A 345 -56.18 139.82 67.37
C ILE A 345 -55.63 141.02 68.14
N ALA A 346 -54.34 141.04 68.47
CA ALA A 346 -53.71 142.17 69.15
C ALA A 346 -53.69 143.44 68.28
N GLN A 347 -53.49 143.31 66.97
CA GLN A 347 -53.52 144.41 66.01
C GLN A 347 -54.95 144.94 65.85
N GLU A 348 -55.94 144.07 65.66
CA GLU A 348 -57.36 144.42 65.59
C GLU A 348 -57.81 145.16 66.87
N ARG A 349 -57.40 144.68 68.05
CA ARG A 349 -57.65 145.38 69.33
C ARG A 349 -57.01 146.76 69.38
N LYS A 350 -55.76 146.92 68.93
CA LYS A 350 -55.09 148.22 68.89
C LYS A 350 -55.79 149.19 67.94
N GLU A 351 -56.23 148.73 66.78
CA GLU A 351 -56.99 149.51 65.80
C GLU A 351 -58.37 149.90 66.34
N GLU A 352 -59.04 149.02 67.08
CA GLU A 352 -60.27 149.33 67.81
C GLU A 352 -60.06 150.40 68.87
N GLU A 353 -59.04 150.25 69.71
CA GLU A 353 -58.66 151.26 70.70
C GLU A 353 -58.30 152.60 70.06
N GLU A 354 -57.61 152.59 68.91
CA GLU A 354 -57.33 153.80 68.11
C GLU A 354 -58.60 154.45 67.58
N ARG A 355 -59.50 153.67 66.97
CA ARG A 355 -60.81 154.16 66.51
C ARG A 355 -61.62 154.75 67.67
N GLU A 356 -61.63 154.11 68.83
CA GLU A 356 -62.27 154.66 70.02
C GLU A 356 -61.61 155.96 70.49
N ARG A 357 -60.27 156.02 70.50
CA ARG A 357 -59.52 157.23 70.85
C ARG A 357 -59.82 158.37 69.90
N GLU A 358 -59.93 158.07 68.61
CA GLU A 358 -60.33 159.05 67.59
C GLU A 358 -61.76 159.53 67.80
N VAL A 359 -62.72 158.64 68.09
CA VAL A 359 -64.11 159.04 68.39
C VAL A 359 -64.15 159.94 69.63
N LYS A 360 -63.46 159.55 70.70
CA LYS A 360 -63.31 160.34 71.93
C LYS A 360 -62.66 161.71 71.65
N SER A 361 -61.63 161.75 70.80
CA SER A 361 -60.96 162.98 70.36
C SER A 361 -61.86 163.88 69.51
N ARG A 362 -62.63 163.32 68.57
CA ARG A 362 -63.62 164.06 67.76
C ARG A 362 -64.72 164.65 68.63
N ALA A 363 -65.22 163.90 69.62
CA ALA A 363 -66.18 164.40 70.60
C ALA A 363 -65.60 165.55 71.44
N ALA A 364 -64.36 165.43 71.94
CA ALA A 364 -63.67 166.50 72.65
C ALA A 364 -63.50 167.76 71.79
N THR A 365 -63.15 167.60 70.51
CA THR A 365 -62.99 168.71 69.55
C THR A 365 -64.32 169.43 69.30
N LEU A 366 -65.43 168.69 69.21
CA LEU A 366 -66.77 169.25 69.03
C LEU A 366 -67.21 170.11 70.22
N ILE A 367 -66.97 169.62 71.44
CA ILE A 367 -67.25 170.33 72.70
C ILE A 367 -66.40 171.61 72.79
N GLN A 368 -65.10 171.50 72.49
CA GLN A 368 -64.19 172.65 72.48
C GLN A 368 -64.57 173.71 71.43
N ALA A 369 -65.03 173.31 70.25
CA ALA A 369 -65.46 174.22 69.19
C ALA A 369 -66.74 174.98 69.57
N TYR A 370 -67.70 174.32 70.21
CA TYR A 370 -68.96 174.94 70.65
C TYR A 370 -68.71 176.01 71.75
N TRP A 371 -67.83 175.72 72.71
CA TRP A 371 -67.45 176.66 73.77
C TRP A 371 -66.66 177.88 73.26
N ARG A 372 -65.70 177.67 72.35
CA ARG A 372 -64.95 178.77 71.72
C ARG A 372 -65.85 179.69 70.88
N GLY A 373 -66.88 179.15 70.25
CA GLY A 373 -67.88 179.92 69.50
C GLY A 373 -68.80 180.78 70.38
N PHE A 374 -69.18 180.30 71.56
CA PHE A 374 -70.02 181.06 72.51
C PHE A 374 -69.27 182.27 73.09
N ARG A 375 -67.98 182.11 73.44
CA ARG A 375 -67.15 183.15 74.08
C ARG A 375 -66.83 184.35 73.19
N VAL A 376 -66.90 184.21 71.86
CA VAL A 376 -66.56 185.26 70.89
C VAL A 376 -67.76 186.17 70.56
N ARG A 377 -69.00 185.75 70.84
CA ARG A 377 -70.22 186.45 70.39
C ARG A 377 -70.78 187.51 71.34
N THR A 378 -70.23 187.68 72.54
CA THR A 378 -70.72 188.66 73.53
C THR A 378 -69.88 189.94 73.67
N SER A 379 -68.67 190.05 73.11
CA SER A 379 -67.71 191.13 73.48
C SER A 379 -67.50 192.29 72.49
N THR A 380 -68.20 192.43 71.34
CA THR A 380 -67.89 193.51 70.37
C THR A 380 -69.09 194.15 69.66
N ARG A 381 -69.52 195.31 70.19
CA ARG A 381 -70.50 196.27 69.64
C ARG A 381 -69.76 197.60 69.36
N GLY A 382 -69.42 197.88 68.09
CA GLY A 382 -69.23 199.26 67.55
C GLY A 382 -67.87 199.67 66.94
N LYS A 383 -67.80 199.80 65.59
CA LYS A 383 -67.47 201.04 64.79
C LYS A 383 -67.08 200.77 63.30
N ALA A 384 -67.63 201.60 62.39
CA ALA A 384 -67.35 201.90 60.95
C ALA A 384 -67.50 200.75 59.89
N LYS A 385 -68.42 200.70 58.88
CA LYS A 385 -68.86 201.58 57.74
C LYS A 385 -67.70 202.09 56.84
N SER A 386 -67.64 201.98 55.50
CA SER A 386 -68.51 201.40 54.45
C SER A 386 -67.93 201.67 53.03
N LYS A 387 -67.81 200.65 52.14
CA LYS A 387 -68.03 200.78 50.67
C LYS A 387 -68.24 199.40 49.99
N LYS A 388 -69.44 199.20 49.39
CA LYS A 388 -69.91 198.15 48.41
C LYS A 388 -69.83 196.65 48.82
N GLY A 389 -70.87 195.83 49.02
CA GLY A 389 -72.34 196.00 48.97
C GLY A 389 -73.15 194.69 48.71
N LYS A 390 -73.12 193.72 49.66
CA LYS A 390 -74.12 192.66 50.00
C LYS A 390 -74.03 191.22 49.41
N LYS A 391 -74.07 190.29 50.38
CA LYS A 391 -73.66 188.87 50.50
C LYS A 391 -74.78 187.85 50.23
N GLY A 392 -74.44 186.75 49.53
CA GLY A 392 -75.20 185.48 49.36
C GLY A 392 -74.41 184.58 48.38
N LYS A 393 -74.48 183.25 48.31
CA LYS A 393 -75.09 182.14 49.05
C LYS A 393 -74.65 180.86 48.29
N GLY A 394 -74.28 179.77 48.99
CA GLY A 394 -74.17 178.40 48.42
C GLY A 394 -72.80 178.03 47.80
N LYS A 395 -72.32 176.79 47.81
CA LYS A 395 -72.87 175.50 48.29
C LYS A 395 -71.69 174.51 48.41
N LYS A 396 -71.83 173.57 49.34
CA LYS A 396 -70.82 172.70 49.96
C LYS A 396 -70.21 171.61 49.07
N ASN A 397 -68.92 171.39 49.35
CA ASN A 397 -68.10 170.18 49.44
C ASN A 397 -68.14 169.11 48.35
N LYS A 398 -66.97 168.98 47.74
CA LYS A 398 -66.27 167.75 47.39
C LYS A 398 -66.03 166.88 48.62
#